data_AF-A0A165ACA4-F1
#
_entry.id   AF-A0A165ACA4-F1
#
_cell.length_a   1.000
_cell.length_b   1.000
_cell.length_c   1.000
_cell.angle_alpha   90.00
_cell.angle_beta   90.00
_cell.angle_gamma   90.00
#
_symmetry.space_group_name_H-M   'P 1'
#
loop_
_entity.id
_entity.type
_entity.pdbx_description
1 polymer ?
#
loop_
_entity_poly.entity_id
_entity_poly.type
_entity_poly.pdbx_seq_one_letter_code
_entity_poly.pdbx_strand_id
1 'polypeptide(L)' 'IAVFVKILDLMHQALVTRTITTKRDIFYKDPKLFIKQSVVDRFIDDLAFTFHVPRAALNVVGLP' A
#
# COMPACT_ATOMS: atom_id res chain seq x y z
N ILE A 1 10.31 6.06 -8.70
CA ILE A 1 10.97 5.88 -7.39
C ILE A 1 10.14 6.47 -6.25
N ALA A 2 9.71 7.74 -6.30
CA ALA A 2 8.94 8.38 -5.21
C ALA A 2 7.68 7.61 -4.76
N VAL A 3 6.84 7.15 -5.70
CA VAL A 3 5.63 6.35 -5.41
C VAL A 3 5.96 5.07 -4.63
N PHE A 4 6.97 4.32 -5.09
CA PHE A 4 7.40 3.07 -4.48
C PHE A 4 7.87 3.28 -3.04
N VAL A 5 8.75 4.25 -2.82
CA VAL A 5 9.26 4.59 -1.49
C VAL A 5 8.12 5.03 -0.57
N LYS A 6 7.16 5.82 -1.07
CA LYS A 6 6.02 6.27 -0.27
C LYS A 6 5.10 5.13 0.15
N ILE A 7 4.83 4.18 -0.76
CA ILE A 7 3.99 3.02 -0.46
C ILE A 7 4.67 2.12 0.58
N LEU A 8 5.97 1.85 0.42
CA LEU A 8 6.75 1.09 1.41
C LEU A 8 6.76 1.76 2.78
N ASP A 9 6.97 3.08 2.85
CA ASP A 9 6.94 3.84 4.11
C ASP A 9 5.57 3.70 4.81
N LEU A 10 4.48 3.89 4.08
CA LEU A 10 3.13 3.77 4.61
C LEU A 10 2.80 2.35 5.08
N MET A 11 3.21 1.32 4.34
CA MET A 11 3.04 -0.08 4.73
C MET A 11 3.88 -0.42 5.97
N HIS A 12 5.14 0.02 6.00
CA HIS A 12 6.01 -0.16 7.15
C HIS A 12 5.43 0.49 8.40
N GLN A 13 4.92 1.72 8.30
CA GLN A 13 4.23 2.39 9.40
C GLN A 13 3.02 1.58 9.87
N ALA A 14 2.15 1.12 8.95
CA ALA A 14 0.99 0.30 9.27
C ALA A 14 1.35 -1.01 10.00
N LEU A 15 2.47 -1.64 9.61
CA LEU A 15 3.00 -2.84 10.29
C LEU A 15 3.51 -2.52 11.70
N VAL A 16 4.34 -1.49 11.84
CA VAL A 16 4.94 -1.09 13.13
C VAL A 16 3.88 -0.64 14.14
N THR A 17 2.89 0.13 13.69
CA THR A 17 1.80 0.62 14.56
C THR A 17 0.65 -0.37 14.73
N ARG A 18 0.74 -1.56 14.09
CA ARG A 18 -0.33 -2.57 14.05
C ARG A 18 -1.67 -1.98 13.60
N THR A 19 -1.62 -1.01 12.70
CA THR A 19 -2.80 -0.35 12.15
C THR A 19 -3.17 -1.04 10.85
N ILE A 20 -4.43 -1.47 10.73
CA ILE A 20 -4.98 -1.94 9.47
C ILE A 20 -5.26 -0.73 8.59
N THR A 21 -4.77 -0.75 7.34
CA THR A 21 -5.03 0.30 6.37
C THR A 21 -5.66 -0.28 5.09
N THR A 22 -6.38 0.54 4.33
CA THR A 22 -6.94 0.13 3.04
C THR A 22 -6.13 0.71 1.87
N LYS A 23 -6.28 0.12 0.68
CA LYS A 23 -5.70 0.68 -0.55
C LYS A 23 -6.15 2.13 -0.81
N ARG A 24 -7.38 2.48 -0.41
CA ARG A 24 -7.90 3.85 -0.53
C ARG A 24 -7.28 4.79 0.48
N ASP A 25 -7.06 4.34 1.73
CA ASP A 25 -6.38 5.16 2.74
C ASP A 25 -4.98 5.55 2.27
N ILE A 26 -4.24 4.60 1.67
CA ILE A 26 -2.93 4.84 1.07
C ILE A 26 -3.03 5.88 -0.06
N PHE A 27 -3.97 5.73 -0.99
CA PHE A 27 -4.18 6.69 -2.07
C PHE A 27 -4.47 8.11 -1.54
N TYR A 28 -5.30 8.23 -0.50
CA TYR A 28 -5.65 9.52 0.08
C TYR A 28 -4.53 10.18 0.89
N LYS A 29 -3.40 9.49 1.15
CA LYS A 29 -2.23 10.15 1.76
C LYS A 29 -1.57 11.17 0.85
N ASP A 30 -1.60 10.95 -0.47
CA ASP A 30 -1.08 11.91 -1.45
C ASP A 30 -1.70 11.69 -2.85
N PRO A 31 -2.94 12.17 -3.07
CA PRO A 31 -3.63 11.99 -4.35
C PRO A 31 -2.87 12.59 -5.55
N LYS A 32 -2.05 13.63 -5.32
CA LYS A 32 -1.26 14.28 -6.37
C LYS A 32 -0.07 13.42 -6.79
N LEU A 33 0.56 12.72 -5.84
CA LEU A 33 1.63 11.77 -6.12
C LEU A 33 1.11 10.50 -6.81
N PHE A 34 -0.02 9.96 -6.34
CA PHE A 34 -0.53 8.69 -6.86
C PHE A 34 -1.32 8.83 -8.14
N ILE A 35 -2.01 9.97 -8.35
CA ILE A 35 -2.79 10.34 -9.54
C ILE A 35 -4.02 9.44 -9.77
N LYS A 36 -3.85 8.11 -9.78
CA LYS A 36 -4.90 7.11 -9.99
C LYS A 36 -4.81 6.02 -8.93
N GLN A 37 -5.97 5.54 -8.49
CA GLN A 37 -6.07 4.40 -7.56
C GLN A 37 -5.32 3.16 -8.07
N SER A 38 -5.35 2.92 -9.38
CA SER A 38 -4.68 1.78 -10.02
C SER A 38 -3.17 1.77 -9.84
N VAL A 39 -2.54 2.93 -9.56
CA VAL A 39 -1.11 3.01 -9.23
C VAL A 39 -0.87 2.32 -7.89
N VAL A 40 -1.63 2.70 -6.86
CA VAL A 40 -1.53 2.09 -5.52
C VAL A 40 -1.85 0.60 -5.59
N ASP A 41 -2.90 0.23 -6.33
CA ASP A 41 -3.31 -1.18 -6.48
C ASP A 41 -2.19 -2.04 -7.07
N ARG A 42 -1.56 -1.58 -8.17
CA ARG A 42 -0.47 -2.31 -8.83
C ARG A 42 0.74 -2.47 -7.92
N PHE A 43 1.17 -1.40 -7.26
CA PHE A 43 2.35 -1.44 -6.40
C PHE A 43 2.18 -2.38 -5.20
N ILE A 44 1.00 -2.41 -4.59
CA ILE A 44 0.72 -3.33 -3.48
C ILE A 44 0.74 -4.78 -3.97
N ASP A 45 0.17 -5.03 -5.15
CA ASP A 45 0.14 -6.38 -5.74
C ASP A 45 1.54 -6.86 -6.14
N ASP A 46 2.35 -5.98 -6.75
CA ASP A 46 3.75 -6.26 -7.11
C ASP A 46 4.61 -6.50 -5.87
N LEU A 47 4.40 -5.76 -4.78
CA LEU A 47 5.11 -5.94 -3.51
C LEU A 47 4.74 -7.27 -2.83
N ALA A 48 3.45 -7.61 -2.79
CA ALA A 48 2.99 -8.90 -2.28
C ALA A 48 3.63 -10.06 -3.06
N PHE A 49 3.65 -9.95 -4.40
CA PHE A 49 4.30 -10.92 -5.27
C PHE A 49 5.81 -11.00 -5.01
N THR A 50 6.50 -9.87 -4.96
CA THR A 50 7.95 -9.79 -4.73
C THR A 50 8.35 -10.42 -3.39
N PHE A 51 7.58 -10.18 -2.33
CA PHE A 51 7.84 -10.73 -1.01
C PHE A 51 7.34 -12.17 -0.81
N HIS A 52 6.65 -12.75 -1.79
CA HIS A 52 6.07 -14.09 -1.70
C HIS A 52 5.10 -14.23 -0.50
N VAL A 53 4.32 -13.17 -0.23
CA VAL A 53 3.35 -13.14 0.86
C VAL A 53 1.94 -12.80 0.34
N PRO A 54 0.87 -13.27 1.00
CA PRO A 54 -0.47 -12.79 0.68
C PRO A 54 -0.60 -11.30 1.01
N ARG A 55 -1.44 -10.56 0.27
CA ARG A 55 -1.67 -9.11 0.50
C ARG A 55 -2.06 -8.79 1.94
N ALA A 56 -2.83 -9.66 2.57
CA ALA A 56 -3.25 -9.52 3.96
C ALA A 56 -2.07 -9.48 4.96
N ALA A 57 -0.92 -10.07 4.61
CA ALA A 57 0.28 -10.03 5.45
C ALA A 57 0.95 -8.64 5.49
N LEU A 58 0.53 -7.72 4.61
CA LEU A 58 1.09 -6.37 4.53
C LEU A 58 0.32 -5.35 5.37
N ASN A 59 -0.62 -5.80 6.22
CA ASN A 59 -1.59 -4.94 6.93
C ASN A 59 -2.41 -4.02 6.01
N VAL A 60 -2.44 -4.32 4.72
CA VAL A 60 -3.30 -3.64 3.74
C VAL A 60 -4.46 -4.56 3.37
N VAL A 61 -5.67 -4.17 3.77
CA VAL A 61 -6.89 -4.91 3.45
C VAL A 61 -7.59 -4.31 2.22
N GLY A 62 -8.22 -5.18 1.44
CA GLY A 62 -9.25 -4.74 0.50
C GLY A 62 -10.51 -4.38 1.28
N LEU A 63 -11.12 -3.24 0.96
CA LEU A 63 -12.55 -3.10 1.23
C LEU A 63 -13.29 -4.19 0.43
N PRO A 64 -14.33 -4.83 0.97
CA PRO A 64 -15.21 -5.68 0.18
C PRO A 64 -15.79 -4.95 -1.03
#